data_AF-A0A915ZXR8-F1
#
_entry.id   AF-A0A915ZXR8-F1
#
_cell.length_a   1.000
_cell.length_b   1.000
_cell.length_c   1.000
_cell.angle_alpha   90.00
_cell.angle_beta   90.00
_cell.angle_gamma   90.00
#
_symmetry.space_group_name_H-M   'P 1'
#
loop_
_entity.id
_entity.type
_entity.pdbx_description
1 polymer ?
#
loop_
_entity_poly.entity_id
_entity_poly.type
_entity_poly.pdbx_seq_one_letter_code
_entity_poly.pdbx_strand_id
1 'polypeptide(L)'
;MGNKGGGKRISKKVIQYLQAYFHAGNLNPKDRYTAEKMHESLKELAHENELSVEDIPEVKTIKGWIGRYSASSKKEMSEKALEQCALEESSLITNTTHNRASKRQKRG
;
A
#
# COMPACT_ATOMS: atom_id res chain seq x y z
N MET A 1 -10.23 -27.99 3.96
CA MET A 1 -9.38 -26.99 3.27
C MET A 1 -10.20 -26.39 2.13
N GLY A 2 -10.40 -25.07 2.11
CA GLY A 2 -11.32 -24.43 1.17
C GLY A 2 -10.78 -24.44 -0.26
N ASN A 3 -11.52 -25.06 -1.18
CA ASN A 3 -11.27 -24.99 -2.62
C ASN A 3 -11.29 -23.52 -3.06
N LYS A 4 -10.11 -22.97 -3.40
CA LYS A 4 -10.02 -21.64 -4.01
C LYS A 4 -10.52 -21.75 -5.44
N GLY A 5 -11.74 -21.27 -5.65
CA GLY A 5 -12.48 -21.35 -6.91
C GLY A 5 -11.63 -20.96 -8.12
N GLY A 6 -11.75 -21.75 -9.18
CA GLY A 6 -11.14 -21.54 -10.50
C GLY A 6 -11.77 -20.38 -11.28
N GLY A 7 -11.95 -19.23 -10.63
CA GLY A 7 -12.32 -18.00 -11.33
C GLY A 7 -11.14 -17.46 -12.14
N LYS A 8 -11.42 -16.84 -13.29
CA LYS A 8 -10.41 -16.15 -14.11
C LYS A 8 -9.63 -15.17 -13.23
N ARG A 9 -8.30 -15.32 -13.20
CA ARG A 9 -7.42 -14.44 -12.44
C ARG A 9 -7.31 -13.09 -13.14
N ILE A 10 -7.30 -12.00 -12.37
CA ILE A 10 -6.99 -10.66 -12.88
C ILE A 10 -5.53 -10.67 -13.37
N SER A 11 -5.29 -10.12 -14.57
CA SER A 11 -3.95 -10.06 -15.14
C SER A 11 -3.04 -9.12 -14.34
N LYS A 12 -1.72 -9.36 -14.40
CA LYS A 12 -0.75 -8.51 -13.68
C LYS A 12 -0.79 -7.06 -14.14
N LYS A 13 -0.97 -6.81 -15.45
CA LYS A 13 -1.08 -5.46 -16.03
C LYS A 13 -2.28 -4.70 -15.43
N VAL A 14 -3.44 -5.34 -15.36
CA VAL A 14 -4.63 -4.75 -14.73
C VAL A 14 -4.40 -4.46 -13.24
N ILE A 15 -3.75 -5.38 -12.51
CA ILE A 15 -3.42 -5.16 -11.09
C ILE A 15 -2.55 -3.89 -10.91
N GLN A 16 -1.56 -3.66 -11.78
CA GLN A 16 -0.71 -2.48 -11.70
C GLN A 16 -1.50 -1.17 -11.85
N TYR A 17 -2.44 -1.10 -12.79
CA TYR A 17 -3.34 0.07 -12.92
C TYR A 17 -4.21 0.26 -11.67
N LEU A 18 -4.82 -0.82 -11.16
CA LEU A 18 -5.63 -0.75 -9.95
C LEU A 18 -4.84 -0.24 -8.74
N GLN A 19 -3.55 -0.61 -8.62
CA GLN A 19 -2.66 -0.10 -7.58
C GLN A 19 -2.38 1.39 -7.77
N ALA A 20 -2.06 1.83 -8.99
CA ALA A 20 -1.80 3.25 -9.28
C ALA A 20 -3.02 4.13 -8.92
N TYR A 21 -4.24 3.72 -9.33
CA TYR A 21 -5.47 4.42 -8.98
C TYR A 21 -5.74 4.44 -7.47
N PHE A 22 -5.44 3.34 -6.77
CA PHE A 22 -5.59 3.27 -5.32
C PHE A 22 -4.65 4.25 -4.61
N HIS A 23 -3.39 4.33 -5.04
CA HIS A 23 -2.39 5.21 -4.45
C HIS A 23 -2.68 6.70 -4.71
N ALA A 24 -3.21 7.06 -5.88
CA ALA A 24 -3.66 8.43 -6.16
C ALA A 24 -4.66 8.93 -5.09
N GLY A 25 -5.62 8.07 -4.72
CA GLY A 25 -6.59 8.36 -3.66
C GLY A 25 -6.03 8.42 -2.24
N ASN A 26 -4.84 7.87 -2.00
CA ASN A 26 -4.14 7.99 -0.72
C ASN A 26 -3.37 9.32 -0.62
N LEU A 27 -2.87 9.84 -1.73
CA LEU A 27 -2.19 11.14 -1.79
C LEU A 27 -3.19 12.30 -1.70
N ASN A 28 -4.34 12.18 -2.39
CA ASN A 28 -5.39 13.18 -2.37
C ASN A 28 -6.77 12.52 -2.29
N PRO A 29 -7.55 12.76 -1.22
CA PRO A 29 -8.90 12.21 -1.08
C PRO A 29 -9.86 12.59 -2.22
N LYS A 30 -9.66 13.74 -2.87
CA LYS A 30 -10.47 14.16 -4.03
C LYS A 30 -10.24 13.28 -5.25
N ASP A 31 -9.05 12.70 -5.36
CA ASP A 31 -8.64 11.81 -6.44
C ASP A 31 -8.90 10.34 -6.08
N ARG A 32 -9.65 10.08 -5.02
CA ARG A 32 -9.99 8.70 -4.62
C ARG A 32 -10.89 8.06 -5.67
N TYR A 33 -10.35 7.04 -6.32
CA TYR A 33 -11.09 6.22 -7.25
C TYR A 33 -12.10 5.33 -6.52
N THR A 34 -13.37 5.42 -6.92
CA THR A 34 -14.36 4.38 -6.62
C THR A 34 -14.14 3.18 -7.55
N ALA A 35 -14.74 2.04 -7.22
CA ALA A 35 -14.63 0.85 -8.08
C ALA A 35 -15.23 1.09 -9.48
N GLU A 36 -16.29 1.91 -9.55
CA GLU A 36 -16.92 2.36 -10.79
C GLU A 36 -15.94 3.17 -11.64
N LYS A 37 -15.30 4.19 -11.05
CA LYS A 37 -14.28 5.00 -11.74
C LYS A 37 -13.09 4.17 -12.22
N MET A 38 -12.61 3.22 -11.39
CA MET A 38 -11.53 2.33 -11.83
C MET A 38 -11.95 1.48 -13.02
N HIS A 39 -13.19 0.99 -13.02
CA HIS A 39 -13.72 0.21 -14.14
C HIS A 39 -13.83 1.03 -15.43
N GLU A 40 -14.29 2.28 -15.33
CA GLU A 40 -14.36 3.22 -16.46
C GLU A 40 -12.97 3.50 -17.03
N SER A 41 -11.98 3.84 -16.19
CA SER A 41 -10.62 4.08 -16.68
C SER A 41 -9.97 2.84 -17.30
N LEU A 42 -10.28 1.63 -16.81
CA LEU A 42 -9.83 0.39 -17.47
C LEU A 42 -10.49 0.18 -18.85
N LYS A 43 -11.72 0.65 -19.05
CA LYS A 43 -12.38 0.64 -20.37
C LYS A 43 -11.75 1.65 -21.32
N GLU A 44 -11.38 2.83 -20.83
CA GLU A 44 -10.63 3.82 -21.62
C GLU A 44 -9.31 3.25 -22.11
N LEU A 45 -8.55 2.59 -21.22
CA LEU A 45 -7.31 1.89 -21.60
C LEU A 45 -7.54 0.78 -22.64
N ALA A 46 -8.66 0.06 -22.56
CA ALA A 46 -8.97 -0.94 -23.58
C ALA A 46 -9.37 -0.31 -24.92
N HIS A 47 -10.05 0.82 -24.91
CA HIS A 47 -10.33 1.61 -26.10
C HIS A 47 -9.03 2.13 -26.77
N GLU A 48 -8.01 2.45 -25.97
CA GLU A 48 -6.67 2.83 -26.42
C GLU A 48 -5.80 1.64 -26.84
N ASN A 49 -6.31 0.40 -26.80
CA ASN A 49 -5.60 -0.86 -27.04
C ASN A 49 -4.44 -1.14 -26.05
N GLU A 50 -4.41 -0.45 -24.90
CA GLU A 50 -3.48 -0.75 -23.81
C GLU A 50 -3.89 -2.00 -23.04
N LEU A 51 -5.18 -2.30 -22.97
CA LEU A 51 -5.72 -3.50 -22.33
C LEU A 51 -6.65 -4.25 -23.29
N SER A 52 -6.73 -5.57 -23.12
CA SER A 52 -7.77 -6.35 -23.78
C SER A 52 -9.10 -6.17 -23.03
N VAL A 53 -10.20 -6.07 -23.77
CA VAL A 53 -11.55 -5.91 -23.20
C VAL A 53 -11.90 -7.11 -22.31
N GLU A 54 -11.44 -8.30 -22.69
CA GLU A 54 -11.63 -9.56 -21.95
C GLU A 54 -10.90 -9.58 -20.60
N ASP A 55 -9.90 -8.73 -20.43
CA ASP A 55 -9.12 -8.61 -19.20
C ASP A 55 -9.70 -7.61 -18.21
N ILE A 56 -10.70 -6.81 -18.61
CA ILE A 56 -11.35 -5.84 -17.74
C ILE A 56 -12.19 -6.60 -16.70
N PRO A 57 -11.86 -6.50 -15.40
CA PRO A 57 -12.65 -7.12 -14.35
C PRO A 57 -13.95 -6.34 -14.13
N GLU A 58 -15.00 -7.06 -13.74
CA GLU A 58 -16.26 -6.46 -13.32
C GLU A 58 -16.06 -5.55 -12.08
N VAL A 59 -16.93 -4.53 -11.95
CA VAL A 59 -16.95 -3.63 -10.78
C VAL A 59 -17.00 -4.39 -9.45
N LYS A 60 -17.78 -5.47 -9.35
CA LYS A 60 -17.86 -6.29 -8.12
C LYS A 60 -16.51 -6.91 -7.74
N THR A 61 -15.75 -7.33 -8.76
CA THR A 61 -14.42 -7.91 -8.59
C THR A 61 -13.42 -6.85 -8.16
N ILE A 62 -13.51 -5.64 -8.71
CA ILE A 62 -12.71 -4.48 -8.30
C ILE A 62 -13.02 -4.11 -6.85
N LYS A 63 -14.29 -4.02 -6.44
CA LYS A 63 -14.68 -3.77 -5.04
C LYS A 63 -14.04 -4.77 -4.08
N GLY A 64 -14.16 -6.07 -4.40
CA GLY A 64 -13.53 -7.13 -3.60
C GLY A 64 -12.00 -7.07 -3.60
N TRP A 65 -11.39 -6.65 -4.71
CA TRP A 65 -9.95 -6.43 -4.79
C TRP A 65 -9.50 -5.25 -3.92
N ILE A 66 -10.17 -4.10 -3.98
CA ILE A 66 -9.87 -2.91 -3.16
C ILE A 66 -9.93 -3.26 -1.67
N GLY A 67 -10.97 -3.98 -1.24
CA GLY A 67 -11.11 -4.40 0.17
C GLY A 67 -9.93 -5.26 0.64
N ARG A 68 -9.55 -6.26 -0.15
CA ARG A 68 -8.39 -7.13 0.15
C ARG A 68 -7.07 -6.36 0.13
N TYR A 69 -6.88 -5.52 -0.88
CA TYR A 69 -5.65 -4.74 -1.04
C TYR A 69 -5.49 -3.71 0.08
N SER A 70 -6.56 -3.03 0.48
CA SER A 70 -6.55 -2.10 1.62
C SER A 70 -6.19 -2.79 2.93
N ALA A 71 -6.75 -3.97 3.20
CA ALA A 71 -6.43 -4.74 4.41
C ALA A 71 -4.94 -5.18 4.42
N SER A 72 -4.44 -5.67 3.28
CA SER A 72 -3.03 -6.05 3.13
C SER A 72 -2.10 -4.85 3.31
N SER A 73 -2.43 -3.71 2.71
CA SER A 73 -1.61 -2.50 2.79
C SER A 73 -1.55 -1.94 4.23
N LYS A 74 -2.66 -1.97 4.97
CA LYS A 74 -2.66 -1.60 6.40
C LYS A 74 -1.78 -2.53 7.23
N LYS A 75 -1.85 -3.84 6.99
CA LYS A 75 -1.00 -4.82 7.67
C LYS A 75 0.48 -4.55 7.42
N GLU A 76 0.86 -4.37 6.15
CA GLU A 76 2.25 -4.08 5.76
C GLU A 76 2.75 -2.76 6.38
N MET A 77 1.92 -1.73 6.42
CA MET A 77 2.27 -0.46 7.06
C MET A 77 2.50 -0.64 8.57
N SER A 78 1.65 -1.43 9.25
CA SER A 78 1.84 -1.75 10.67
C SER A 78 3.12 -2.57 10.92
N GLU A 79 3.42 -3.55 10.06
CA GLU A 79 4.66 -4.34 10.14
C GLU A 79 5.89 -3.44 9.98
N LYS A 80 5.91 -2.57 8.96
CA LYS A 80 6.98 -1.59 8.76
C LYS A 80 7.12 -0.60 9.91
N ALA A 81 6.02 -0.18 10.52
CA ALA A 81 6.06 0.70 11.69
C ALA A 81 6.71 0.01 12.91
N LEU A 82 6.38 -1.27 13.16
CA LEU A 82 7.00 -2.06 14.23
C LEU A 82 8.49 -2.29 13.98
N GLU A 83 8.88 -2.58 12.74
CA GLU A 83 10.28 -2.70 12.33
C GLU A 83 11.04 -1.39 12.55
N GLN A 84 10.46 -0.24 12.16
CA GLN A 84 11.08 1.07 12.38
C GLN A 84 11.23 1.38 13.87
N CYS A 85 10.21 1.13 14.69
CA CYS A 85 10.32 1.28 16.15
C CYS A 85 11.44 0.41 16.74
N ALA A 86 11.58 -0.83 16.28
CA ALA A 86 12.63 -1.74 16.74
C ALA A 86 14.05 -1.32 16.31
N LEU A 87 14.19 -0.65 15.16
CA LEU A 87 15.48 -0.16 14.66
C LEU A 87 15.89 1.17 15.31
N GLU A 88 14.94 2.06 15.62
CA GLU A 88 15.20 3.30 16.36
C GLU A 88 15.68 3.05 17.80
N GLU A 89 15.26 1.96 18.45
CA GLU A 89 15.81 1.54 19.75
C GLU A 89 17.31 1.22 19.68
N SER A 90 17.82 0.70 18.56
CA SER A 90 19.27 0.42 18.41
C SER A 90 20.11 1.70 18.24
N SER A 91 19.51 2.76 17.68
CA SER A 91 20.13 4.07 17.43
C SER A 91 20.23 4.95 18.69
N LEU A 92 19.29 4.81 19.64
CA LEU A 92 19.31 5.55 20.91
C LEU A 92 20.41 5.09 21.88
N ILE A 93 20.87 3.84 21.75
CA ILE A 93 21.89 3.25 22.64
C ILE A 93 23.30 3.79 22.33
N THR A 94 23.59 4.18 21.09
CA THR A 94 24.94 4.66 20.69
C THR A 94 25.18 6.13 21.01
N ASN A 95 24.14 6.97 21.06
CA ASN A 95 24.29 8.41 21.31
C ASN A 95 24.28 8.81 22.80
N THR A 96 23.89 7.89 23.70
CA THR A 96 23.75 8.19 25.14
C THR A 96 25.03 7.91 25.95
N THR A 97 26.07 7.28 25.38
CA THR A 97 27.31 6.98 26.10
C THR A 97 28.38 8.08 26.02
N HIS A 98 28.28 9.03 25.07
CA HIS A 98 29.30 10.07 24.90
C HIS A 98 29.11 11.32 25.78
N ASN A 99 27.92 11.55 26.34
CA ASN A 99 27.59 12.81 27.05
C ASN A 99 27.57 12.70 28.58
N ARG A 100 27.87 11.54 29.18
CA ARG A 100 27.79 11.34 30.64
C ARG A 100 29.07 11.64 31.42
N ALA A 101 30.15 12.08 30.75
CA ALA A 101 31.47 12.28 31.37
C ALA A 101 31.79 13.73 31.80
N SER A 102 30.89 14.69 31.66
CA SER A 102 31.20 16.10 31.96
C SER A 102 30.19 16.74 32.90
N LYS A 103 30.03 16.19 34.11
CA LYS A 103 29.35 16.91 35.20
C LYS A 103 29.97 16.61 36.56
N ARG A 104 31.25 16.94 36.72
CA ARG A 104 31.86 17.08 38.05
C ARG A 104 32.95 18.15 38.07
N GLN A 105 32.55 19.41 37.94
CA GLN A 105 33.31 20.52 38.51
C GLN A 105 32.38 21.70 38.82
N LYS A 106 31.93 21.77 40.07
CA LYS A 106 31.44 22.99 40.72
C LYS A 106 31.85 22.93 42.18
N ARG A 107 32.22 24.10 42.71
CA ARG A 107 32.68 24.43 44.07
C ARG A 107 34.22 24.38 44.17
N GLY A 108 34.92 25.45 44.52
CA GLY A 108 34.56 26.82 44.90
C GLY A 108 35.87 27.59 45.09
#